data_AF-A0A2M8C857-F1
#
_entry.id   AF-A0A2M8C857-F1
#
_cell.length_a   1.000
_cell.length_b   1.000
_cell.length_c   1.000
_cell.angle_alpha   90.00
_cell.angle_beta   90.00
_cell.angle_gamma   90.00
#
_symmetry.space_group_name_H-M   'P 1'
#
loop_
_entity.id
_entity.type
_entity.pdbx_description
1 polymer ?
#
loop_
_entity_poly.entity_id
_entity_poly.type
_entity_poly.pdbx_seq_one_letter_code
_entity_poly.pdbx_strand_id
1 'polypeptide(L)'
;MTVEEFTNQLLPFKEKLFRFSYRLLGNRDDAQDAVQDVYLKMWKIREQLKEVRSKEALMMTTTRNLCLDRIKSKSNKFITLHEEIGWGSEENQHTQIEHVDMLKWVKREIELLPELQKTLLH
;
A
#
# COMPACT_ATOMS: atom_id res chain seq x y z
N MET A 1 -8.79 15.92 17.63
CA MET A 1 -9.84 15.44 16.69
C MET A 1 -10.64 14.37 17.41
N THR A 2 -11.98 14.41 17.36
CA THR A 2 -12.84 13.40 18.01
C THR A 2 -12.96 12.13 17.16
N VAL A 3 -13.46 11.03 17.74
CA VAL A 3 -13.71 9.77 16.99
C VAL A 3 -14.71 9.99 15.86
N GLU A 4 -15.76 10.77 16.11
CA GLU A 4 -16.82 11.05 15.14
C GLU A 4 -16.30 11.91 13.98
N GLU A 5 -15.47 12.91 14.29
CA GLU A 5 -14.81 13.75 13.29
C GLU A 5 -13.83 12.93 12.42
N PHE A 6 -13.04 12.04 13.04
CA PHE A 6 -12.16 11.11 12.31
C PHE A 6 -12.95 10.22 11.35
N THR A 7 -14.05 9.66 11.85
CA THR A 7 -14.94 8.75 11.12
C THR A 7 -15.50 9.46 9.88
N ASN A 8 -16.10 10.63 10.06
CA ASN A 8 -16.71 11.38 8.97
C ASN A 8 -15.70 11.87 7.92
N GLN A 9 -14.49 12.27 8.35
CA GLN A 9 -13.49 12.81 7.44
C GLN A 9 -12.70 11.73 6.68
N LEU A 10 -12.50 10.55 7.26
CA LEU A 10 -11.57 9.55 6.69
C LEU A 10 -12.24 8.25 6.22
N LEU A 11 -13.39 7.84 6.77
CA LEU A 11 -14.09 6.63 6.28
C LEU A 11 -14.50 6.69 4.81
N PRO A 12 -14.85 7.86 4.21
CA PRO A 12 -15.17 7.92 2.78
C PRO A 12 -14.05 7.40 1.87
N PHE A 13 -12.80 7.39 2.33
CA PHE A 13 -11.67 6.89 1.54
C PHE A 13 -11.54 5.35 1.56
N LYS A 14 -12.27 4.64 2.45
CA LYS A 14 -12.09 3.21 2.71
C LYS A 14 -12.13 2.37 1.44
N GLU A 15 -13.12 2.59 0.59
CA GLU A 15 -13.28 1.82 -0.65
C GLU A 15 -12.14 2.07 -1.64
N LYS A 16 -11.70 3.33 -1.76
CA LYS A 16 -10.58 3.71 -2.64
C LYS A 16 -9.28 3.08 -2.18
N LEU A 17 -8.99 3.14 -0.87
CA LEU A 17 -7.80 2.53 -0.27
C LEU A 17 -7.83 1.00 -0.40
N PHE A 18 -9.01 0.39 -0.21
CA PHE A 18 -9.19 -1.05 -0.37
C PHE A 18 -8.94 -1.49 -1.81
N ARG A 19 -9.57 -0.86 -2.80
CA ARG A 19 -9.38 -1.18 -4.22
C ARG A 19 -7.92 -0.99 -4.65
N PHE A 20 -7.24 0.03 -4.11
CA PHE A 20 -5.83 0.27 -4.39
C PHE A 20 -4.94 -0.81 -3.76
N SER A 21 -5.16 -1.15 -2.48
CA SER A 21 -4.42 -2.20 -1.78
C SER A 21 -4.65 -3.57 -2.41
N TYR A 22 -5.89 -3.88 -2.80
CA TYR A 22 -6.24 -5.14 -3.46
C TYR A 22 -5.53 -5.30 -4.81
N ARG A 23 -5.49 -4.23 -5.62
CA ARG A 23 -4.72 -4.23 -6.89
C ARG A 23 -3.21 -4.41 -6.69
N LEU A 24 -2.67 -4.04 -5.53
CA LEU A 24 -1.24 -4.18 -5.24
C LEU A 24 -0.90 -5.55 -4.65
N LEU A 25 -1.73 -6.03 -3.73
CA LEU A 25 -1.44 -7.19 -2.90
C LEU A 25 -2.04 -8.48 -3.48
N GLY A 26 -3.03 -8.37 -4.38
CA GLY A 26 -3.70 -9.51 -5.01
C GLY A 26 -4.55 -10.37 -4.07
N ASN A 27 -4.59 -10.03 -2.78
CA ASN A 27 -5.29 -10.78 -1.74
C ASN A 27 -6.22 -9.85 -0.95
N ARG A 28 -7.45 -10.32 -0.70
CA ARG A 28 -8.51 -9.56 -0.03
C ARG A 28 -8.19 -9.26 1.43
N ASP A 29 -7.68 -10.24 2.16
CA ASP A 29 -7.41 -10.13 3.59
C ASP A 29 -6.20 -9.20 3.82
N ASP A 30 -5.13 -9.39 3.05
CA ASP A 30 -3.97 -8.48 3.06
C ASP A 30 -4.38 -7.02 2.74
N ALA A 31 -5.30 -6.84 1.79
CA ALA A 31 -5.82 -5.52 1.45
C ALA A 31 -6.66 -4.90 2.58
N GLN A 32 -7.51 -5.70 3.25
CA GLN A 32 -8.25 -5.23 4.41
C GLN A 32 -7.31 -4.83 5.56
N ASP A 33 -6.30 -5.65 5.82
CA ASP A 33 -5.29 -5.36 6.83
C ASP A 33 -4.46 -4.11 6.49
N ALA A 34 -4.18 -3.87 5.21
CA ALA A 34 -3.46 -2.67 4.78
C ALA A 34 -4.27 -1.42 5.08
N VAL A 35 -5.56 -1.46 4.76
CA VAL A 35 -6.49 -0.36 5.02
C VAL A 35 -6.62 -0.11 6.52
N GLN A 36 -6.76 -1.16 7.33
CA GLN A 36 -6.83 -1.04 8.78
C GLN A 36 -5.57 -0.38 9.36
N ASP A 37 -4.38 -0.84 8.96
CA ASP A 37 -3.11 -0.25 9.38
C ASP A 37 -2.98 1.23 9.01
N VAL A 38 -3.46 1.61 7.83
CA VAL A 38 -3.49 3.02 7.40
C VAL A 38 -4.38 3.84 8.32
N TYR A 39 -5.59 3.39 8.62
CA TYR A 39 -6.48 4.08 9.57
C TYR A 39 -5.87 4.16 10.98
N LEU A 40 -5.22 3.10 11.47
CA LEU A 40 -4.51 3.12 12.74
C LEU A 40 -3.36 4.13 12.75
N LYS A 41 -2.59 4.24 11.66
CA LYS A 41 -1.56 5.27 11.50
C LYS A 41 -2.17 6.67 11.52
N MET A 42 -3.27 6.90 10.79
CA MET A 42 -3.98 8.19 10.79
C MET A 42 -4.49 8.55 12.20
N TRP A 43 -4.99 7.57 12.95
CA TRP A 43 -5.48 7.79 14.32
C TRP A 43 -4.38 8.24 15.27
N LYS A 44 -3.18 7.68 15.12
CA LYS A 44 -1.99 8.06 15.91
C LYS A 44 -1.57 9.51 15.66
N ILE A 45 -1.69 9.99 14.42
CA ILE A 45 -1.31 11.37 14.04
C ILE A 45 -2.51 12.33 13.96
N ARG A 46 -3.66 11.97 14.55
CA ARG A 46 -4.94 12.67 14.35
C ARG A 46 -4.95 14.16 14.68
N GLU A 47 -4.08 14.62 15.59
CA GLU A 47 -3.97 16.06 15.87
C GLU A 47 -3.23 16.81 14.76
N GLN A 48 -2.25 16.16 14.12
CA GLN A 48 -1.50 16.73 13.00
C GLN A 48 -2.32 16.75 11.70
N LEU A 49 -3.31 15.85 11.57
CA LEU A 49 -4.20 15.80 10.39
C LEU A 49 -5.00 17.10 10.18
N LYS A 50 -5.17 17.94 11.20
CA LYS A 50 -5.83 19.24 11.08
C LYS A 50 -5.08 20.20 10.16
N GLU A 51 -3.74 20.11 10.16
CA GLU A 51 -2.85 20.97 9.36
C GLU A 51 -2.58 20.39 7.96
N VAL A 52 -3.02 19.15 7.70
CA VAL A 52 -2.77 18.48 6.43
C VAL A 52 -3.71 18.99 5.35
N ARG A 53 -3.13 19.61 4.30
CA ARG A 53 -3.86 20.16 3.15
C ARG A 53 -4.74 19.12 2.43
N SER A 54 -4.26 17.89 2.28
CA SER A 54 -5.02 16.79 1.66
C SER A 54 -4.83 15.49 2.42
N LYS A 55 -5.84 15.17 3.24
CA LYS A 55 -5.90 13.91 4.02
C LYS A 55 -5.93 12.70 3.09
N GLU A 56 -6.64 12.81 1.97
CA GLU A 56 -6.71 11.78 0.95
C GLU A 56 -5.34 11.46 0.35
N ALA A 57 -4.57 12.49 -0.04
CA ALA A 57 -3.25 12.29 -0.62
C ALA A 57 -2.30 11.62 0.40
N LEU A 58 -2.34 12.06 1.66
CA LEU A 58 -1.55 11.45 2.73
C LEU A 58 -1.91 9.96 2.93
N MET A 59 -3.20 9.64 2.98
CA MET A 59 -3.66 8.26 3.13
C MET A 59 -3.29 7.38 1.92
N MET A 60 -3.42 7.90 0.70
CA MET A 60 -3.00 7.19 -0.52
C MET A 60 -1.50 6.89 -0.51
N THR A 61 -0.66 7.87 -0.17
CA THR A 61 0.79 7.69 -0.06
C THR A 61 1.15 6.69 1.03
N THR A 62 0.50 6.78 2.20
CA THR A 62 0.70 5.83 3.31
C THR A 62 0.31 4.42 2.91
N THR A 63 -0.81 4.26 2.21
CA THR A 63 -1.31 2.97 1.71
C THR A 63 -0.34 2.36 0.70
N ARG A 64 0.15 3.16 -0.24
CA ARG A 64 1.16 2.76 -1.22
C ARG A 64 2.40 2.23 -0.52
N ASN A 65 2.98 3.01 0.39
CA ASN A 65 4.22 2.64 1.07
C ASN A 65 4.03 1.33 1.85
N LEU A 66 2.92 1.21 2.59
CA LEU A 66 2.62 -0.01 3.34
C LEU A 66 2.48 -1.24 2.42
N CYS A 67 1.80 -1.11 1.28
CA CYS A 67 1.65 -2.22 0.34
C CYS A 67 3.00 -2.61 -0.28
N LEU A 68 3.83 -1.63 -0.67
CA LEU A 68 5.16 -1.89 -1.22
C LEU A 68 6.08 -2.56 -0.19
N ASP A 69 6.06 -2.10 1.06
CA ASP A 69 6.81 -2.71 2.16
C ASP A 69 6.40 -4.16 2.38
N ARG A 70 5.09 -4.46 2.31
CA ARG A 70 4.58 -5.82 2.43
C ARG A 70 4.99 -6.70 1.25
N ILE A 71 4.94 -6.19 0.02
CA ILE A 71 5.42 -6.91 -1.17
C ILE A 71 6.90 -7.23 -1.02
N LYS A 72 7.72 -6.25 -0.61
CA LYS A 72 9.16 -6.44 -0.38
C LYS A 72 9.42 -7.45 0.74
N SER A 73 8.68 -7.37 1.84
CA SER A 73 8.81 -8.33 2.95
C SER A 73 8.40 -9.74 2.55
N LYS A 74 7.32 -9.91 1.79
CA LYS A 74 6.91 -11.22 1.25
C LYS A 74 7.98 -11.77 0.31
N SER A 75 8.47 -10.97 -0.64
CA SER A 75 9.55 -11.37 -1.55
C SER A 75 10.80 -11.83 -0.78
N ASN A 76 11.25 -11.06 0.21
CA ASN A 76 12.38 -11.45 1.05
C ASN A 76 12.11 -12.74 1.83
N LYS A 77 10.90 -12.92 2.38
CA LYS A 77 10.52 -14.17 3.08
C LYS A 77 10.53 -15.37 2.14
N PHE A 78 10.05 -15.21 0.91
CA PHE A 78 10.10 -16.27 -0.10
C PHE A 78 11.55 -16.66 -0.43
N ILE A 79 12.46 -15.69 -0.56
CA ILE A 79 13.89 -15.94 -0.81
C ILE A 79 14.51 -16.69 0.36
N THR A 80 14.33 -16.22 1.60
CA THR A 80 14.89 -16.87 2.80
C THR A 80 14.34 -18.29 2.97
N LEU A 81 13.03 -18.48 2.77
CA LEU A 81 12.42 -19.80 2.85
C LEU A 81 12.95 -20.75 1.75
N HIS A 82 13.25 -20.23 0.57
CA HIS A 82 13.82 -21.02 -0.52
C HIS A 82 15.29 -21.41 -0.24
N GLU A 83 16.09 -20.52 0.35
CA GLU A 83 17.44 -20.83 0.82
C GLU A 83 17.45 -21.87 1.93
N GLU A 84 16.48 -21.81 2.85
CA GLU A 84 16.35 -22.77 3.95
C GLU A 84 15.83 -24.15 3.49
N ILE A 85 14.98 -24.20 2.47
CA ILE A 85 14.33 -25.45 2.02
C ILE A 85 15.13 -26.17 0.91
N GLY A 86 16.09 -25.53 0.23
CA GLY A 86 17.07 -26.23 -0.61
C GLY A 86 16.48 -27.08 -1.75
N TRP A 87 15.36 -26.68 -2.35
CA TRP A 87 14.74 -27.39 -3.47
C TRP A 87 14.50 -26.44 -4.65
N GLY A 88 15.30 -26.60 -5.71
CA GLY A 88 15.01 -26.04 -7.01
C GLY A 88 13.86 -26.81 -7.65
N SER A 89 12.74 -26.13 -7.89
CA SER A 89 11.66 -26.65 -8.73
C SER A 89 11.06 -25.54 -9.59
N GLU A 90 11.01 -25.82 -10.89
CA GLU A 90 10.61 -24.93 -12.00
C GLU A 90 9.17 -24.37 -11.87
N GLU A 91 8.38 -24.90 -10.95
CA GLU A 91 6.98 -24.51 -10.70
C GLU A 91 6.84 -23.08 -10.12
N ASN A 92 7.90 -22.55 -9.50
CA ASN A 92 7.91 -21.21 -8.89
C ASN A 92 8.14 -20.03 -9.86
N GLN A 93 8.43 -20.30 -11.14
CA GLN A 93 8.57 -19.22 -12.13
C GLN A 93 7.22 -18.56 -12.45
N HIS A 94 6.11 -19.31 -12.44
CA HIS A 94 4.81 -18.76 -12.82
C HIS A 94 4.27 -17.74 -11.81
N THR A 95 4.41 -18.03 -10.51
CA THR A 95 3.99 -17.10 -9.44
C THR A 95 4.88 -15.86 -9.39
N GLN A 96 6.18 -15.99 -9.69
CA GLN A 96 7.08 -14.84 -9.79
C GLN A 96 6.75 -13.94 -11.00
N ILE A 97 6.35 -14.52 -12.14
CA ILE A 97 5.97 -13.77 -13.34
C ILE A 97 4.69 -12.93 -13.09
N GLU A 98 3.67 -13.49 -12.44
CA GLU A 98 2.42 -12.75 -12.12
C GLU A 98 2.69 -11.54 -11.20
N HIS A 99 3.52 -11.71 -10.18
CA HIS A 99 3.91 -10.62 -9.28
C HIS A 99 4.74 -9.54 -9.97
N VAL A 100 5.62 -9.91 -10.90
CA VAL A 100 6.44 -8.96 -11.67
C VAL A 100 5.56 -8.14 -12.63
N ASP A 101 4.56 -8.75 -13.26
CA ASP A 101 3.67 -8.02 -14.17
C ASP A 101 2.70 -7.07 -13.44
N MET A 102 2.23 -7.43 -12.23
CA MET A 102 1.51 -6.49 -11.37
C MET A 102 2.38 -5.29 -10.98
N LEU A 103 3.65 -5.52 -10.62
CA LEU A 103 4.58 -4.43 -10.29
C LEU A 103 4.86 -3.52 -11.50
N LYS A 104 4.95 -4.08 -12.71
CA LYS A 104 5.05 -3.29 -13.95
C LYS A 104 3.79 -2.46 -14.20
N TRP A 105 2.61 -3.02 -13.96
CA TRP A 105 1.34 -2.29 -14.13
C TRP A 105 1.21 -1.13 -13.15
N VAL A 106 1.61 -1.35 -11.90
CA VAL A 106 1.66 -0.33 -10.85
C VAL A 106 2.67 0.75 -11.19
N LYS A 107 3.87 0.39 -11.70
CA LYS A 107 4.87 1.37 -12.15
C LYS A 107 4.35 2.23 -13.31
N ARG A 108 3.62 1.62 -14.25
CA ARG A 108 3.01 2.32 -15.37
C ARG A 108 1.88 3.26 -14.94
N GLU A 109 1.07 2.84 -13.96
CA GLU A 109 0.01 3.66 -13.38
C GLU A 109 0.54 4.76 -12.45
N ILE A 110 1.74 4.56 -11.86
CA ILE A 110 2.50 5.61 -11.15
C ILE A 110 2.98 6.67 -12.12
N GLU A 111 3.46 6.30 -13.31
CA GLU A 111 3.90 7.25 -14.34
C GLU A 111 2.73 8.06 -14.94
N LEU A 112 1.51 7.52 -14.87
CA LEU A 112 0.27 8.22 -15.27
C LEU A 112 -0.31 9.12 -14.17
N LEU A 113 0.17 9.00 -12.92
CA LEU A 113 -0.18 9.93 -11.86
C LEU A 113 0.74 11.15 -11.98
N PRO A 114 0.19 12.35 -12.26
CA PRO A 114 0.98 13.53 -12.60
C PRO A 114 2.03 13.83 -11.53
N GLU A 115 3.20 14.29 -11.99
CA GLU A 115 4.39 14.70 -11.22
C GLU A 115 4.17 15.83 -10.18
N LEU A 116 3.01 15.95 -9.54
CA LEU A 116 2.69 17.11 -8.72
C LEU A 116 3.08 16.97 -7.25
N GLN A 117 4.22 16.36 -6.92
CA GLN A 117 4.83 16.47 -5.57
C GLN A 117 6.37 16.48 -5.58
N LYS A 118 6.99 17.16 -6.56
CA LYS A 118 8.43 17.48 -6.52
C LYS A 118 8.75 18.97 -6.37
N THR A 119 7.77 19.85 -6.19
CA THR A 119 7.98 21.31 -6.21
C THR A 119 7.47 22.06 -4.98
N LEU A 120 7.16 21.38 -3.86
CA LEU A 120 6.88 22.04 -2.57
C LEU A 120 8.02 21.85 -1.56
N LEU A 121 9.26 21.88 -2.07
CA LEU A 121 10.44 22.19 -1.30
C LEU A 121 11.24 23.25 -2.07
N HIS A 122 10.75 24.49 -2.07
CA HIS A 122 11.61 25.66 -2.04
C HIS A 122 10.92 26.83 -1.35
#